data_AF-A0A174T0J0-F1
#
_entry.id   AF-A0A174T0J0-F1
#
_cell.length_a   1.000
_cell.length_b   1.000
_cell.length_c   1.000
_cell.angle_alpha   90.00
_cell.angle_beta   90.00
_cell.angle_gamma   90.00
#
_symmetry.space_group_name_H-M   'P 1'
#
loop_
_entity.id
_entity.type
_entity.pdbx_description
1 polymer ?
#
loop_
_entity_poly.entity_id
_entity_poly.type
_entity_poly.pdbx_seq_one_letter_code
_entity_poly.pdbx_strand_id
1 'polypeptide(L)'
;MRKCSVFYGTLLALVLVSLGVKADNNGNENVRHSGKTSEYTVAAYIWPSCHDDPMGREVLWPEKTGEWEIIKKGNPRFPGHYQPKIPLWGYELDNDPKVMERWIEAATDHGVNTFIFDWYWFNNGPFLEGC
;
A
#
# COMPACT_ATOMS: atom_id res chain seq x y z
N MET A 1 -21.84 47.70 -26.73
CA MET A 1 -21.19 48.64 -25.80
C MET A 1 -21.44 48.18 -24.37
N ARG A 2 -20.45 47.56 -23.71
CA ARG A 2 -20.36 47.41 -22.25
C ARG A 2 -18.88 47.56 -21.90
N LYS A 3 -18.56 48.63 -21.17
CA LYS A 3 -17.21 49.04 -20.75
C LYS A 3 -17.07 48.80 -19.24
N CYS A 4 -15.82 48.55 -18.84
CA CYS A 4 -15.24 48.75 -17.51
C CYS A 4 -15.69 47.76 -16.41
N SER A 5 -14.85 47.34 -15.46
CA SER A 5 -13.53 47.85 -15.05
C SER A 5 -12.70 46.73 -14.43
N VAL A 6 -11.41 46.71 -14.75
CA VAL A 6 -10.38 45.92 -14.05
C VAL A 6 -10.04 46.67 -12.77
N PHE A 7 -10.03 45.98 -11.63
CA PHE A 7 -9.49 46.49 -10.37
C PHE A 7 -8.19 45.76 -10.05
N TYR A 8 -7.10 46.52 -10.10
CA TYR A 8 -5.76 46.18 -9.62
C TYR A 8 -5.62 46.66 -8.18
N GLY A 9 -4.92 45.89 -7.33
CA GLY A 9 -4.49 46.29 -5.98
C GLY A 9 -4.80 45.19 -4.96
N THR A 10 -3.91 44.74 -4.09
CA THR A 10 -2.63 45.28 -3.65
C THR A 10 -1.82 44.10 -3.11
N LEU A 11 -0.53 44.05 -3.46
CA LEU A 11 0.45 43.07 -3.00
C LEU A 11 0.65 43.23 -1.48
N LEU A 12 0.24 42.26 -0.68
CA LEU A 12 0.55 42.23 0.76
C LEU A 12 1.65 41.19 1.00
N ALA A 13 2.91 41.66 1.01
CA ALA A 13 4.05 40.86 1.40
C ALA A 13 4.07 40.70 2.93
N LEU A 14 3.69 39.52 3.42
CA LEU A 14 3.87 39.13 4.83
C LEU A 14 5.27 38.54 5.00
N VAL A 15 6.20 39.39 5.42
CA VAL A 15 7.51 38.97 5.94
C VAL A 15 7.30 38.47 7.36
N LEU A 16 7.22 37.15 7.54
CA LEU A 16 7.27 36.53 8.86
C LEU A 16 8.74 36.34 9.27
N VAL A 17 9.12 37.10 10.30
CA VAL A 17 10.39 37.03 11.01
C VAL A 17 10.54 35.62 11.59
N SER A 18 11.51 34.86 11.08
CA SER A 18 11.94 33.59 11.67
C SER A 18 12.66 33.85 12.99
N LEU A 19 11.95 33.70 14.11
CA LEU A 19 12.56 33.52 15.43
C LEU A 19 13.26 32.16 15.45
N GLY A 20 14.58 32.18 15.55
CA GLY A 20 15.41 30.98 15.62
C GLY A 20 15.10 30.18 16.89
N VAL A 21 14.38 29.08 16.74
CA VAL A 21 14.39 27.97 17.70
C VAL A 21 15.69 27.21 17.46
N LYS A 22 16.63 27.25 18.41
CA LYS A 22 17.73 26.29 18.46
C LYS A 22 17.14 24.95 18.92
N ALA A 23 16.95 24.03 17.99
CA ALA A 23 16.72 22.63 18.32
C ALA A 23 18.03 22.03 18.86
N ASP A 24 17.94 21.38 20.01
CA ASP A 24 19.03 20.70 20.69
C ASP A 24 19.42 19.46 19.86
N ASN A 25 20.62 19.48 19.27
CA ASN A 25 21.17 18.37 18.48
C ASN A 25 21.76 17.32 19.42
N ASN A 26 20.91 16.56 20.12
CA ASN A 26 21.35 15.40 20.87
C ASN A 26 20.98 14.12 20.13
N GLY A 27 22.02 13.52 19.55
CA GLY A 27 22.17 12.09 19.22
C GLY A 27 20.95 11.37 18.66
N ASN A 28 20.88 11.23 17.34
CA ASN A 28 20.39 9.98 16.79
C ASN A 28 21.46 9.41 15.86
N GLU A 29 21.90 8.22 16.21
CA GLU A 29 23.00 7.52 15.59
C GLU A 29 22.66 7.29 14.12
N ASN A 30 23.53 7.76 13.23
CA ASN A 30 23.48 7.36 11.84
C ASN A 30 23.77 5.86 11.79
N VAL A 31 22.73 5.03 11.91
CA VAL A 31 22.76 3.65 11.43
C VAL A 31 22.87 3.75 9.92
N ARG A 32 24.10 3.97 9.43
CA ARG A 32 24.45 3.68 8.05
C ARG A 32 24.30 2.19 7.91
N HIS A 33 23.11 1.74 7.48
CA HIS A 33 23.00 0.47 6.81
C HIS A 33 24.05 0.51 5.71
N SER A 34 25.12 -0.26 5.90
CA SER A 34 26.07 -0.59 4.84
C SER A 34 25.25 -1.33 3.81
N GLY A 35 24.64 -0.57 2.89
CA GLY A 35 23.73 -1.06 1.87
C GLY A 35 24.54 -1.92 0.92
N LYS A 36 24.74 -3.17 1.28
CA LYS A 36 25.24 -4.19 0.38
C LYS A 36 24.16 -4.36 -0.68
N THR A 37 24.34 -3.72 -1.83
CA THR A 37 23.49 -3.94 -3.00
C THR A 37 23.55 -5.43 -3.31
N SER A 38 22.41 -6.11 -3.21
CA SER A 38 22.31 -7.52 -3.60
C SER A 38 22.69 -7.63 -5.08
N GLU A 39 23.53 -8.61 -5.43
CA GLU A 39 23.84 -8.88 -6.85
C GLU A 39 22.61 -9.40 -7.62
N TYR A 40 21.61 -9.90 -6.89
CA TYR A 40 20.40 -10.48 -7.47
C TYR A 40 19.12 -9.84 -6.92
N THR A 41 18.14 -9.71 -7.80
CA THR A 41 16.75 -9.45 -7.41
C THR A 41 16.07 -10.77 -7.08
N VAL A 42 15.56 -10.88 -5.86
CA VAL A 42 14.73 -11.99 -5.42
C VAL A 42 13.33 -11.43 -5.22
N ALA A 43 12.42 -11.80 -6.12
CA ALA A 43 11.09 -11.23 -6.19
C ALA A 43 10.00 -12.20 -5.71
N ALA A 44 8.95 -11.66 -5.08
CA ALA A 44 7.71 -12.37 -4.80
C ALA A 44 6.55 -11.76 -5.60
N TYR A 45 5.71 -12.62 -6.18
CA TYR A 45 4.46 -12.19 -6.81
C TYR A 45 3.40 -11.96 -5.73
N ILE A 46 2.81 -10.77 -5.75
CA ILE A 46 1.73 -10.35 -4.86
C ILE A 46 0.46 -10.26 -5.67
N TRP A 47 -0.57 -10.92 -5.18
CA TRP A 47 -1.93 -10.84 -5.68
C TRP A 47 -2.73 -9.93 -4.73
N PRO A 48 -2.97 -8.66 -5.09
CA PRO A 48 -3.51 -7.65 -4.19
C PRO A 48 -5.05 -7.69 -4.16
N SER A 49 -5.62 -8.84 -3.83
CA SER A 49 -7.07 -9.06 -3.88
C SER A 49 -7.76 -8.99 -2.53
N CYS A 50 -7.03 -8.72 -1.46
CA CYS A 50 -7.47 -8.91 -0.09
C CYS A 50 -7.87 -7.59 0.60
N HIS A 51 -8.53 -6.70 -0.14
CA HIS A 51 -9.10 -5.44 0.35
C HIS A 51 -10.46 -5.13 -0.30
N ASP A 52 -11.11 -4.04 0.13
CA ASP A 52 -12.30 -3.51 -0.55
C ASP A 52 -11.89 -2.77 -1.83
N ASP A 53 -11.92 -3.48 -2.97
CA ASP A 53 -11.85 -2.88 -4.30
C ASP A 53 -13.27 -2.54 -4.79
N PRO A 54 -13.55 -1.33 -5.31
CA PRO A 54 -14.90 -0.96 -5.76
C PRO A 54 -15.49 -1.89 -6.83
N MET A 55 -14.70 -2.26 -7.84
CA MET A 55 -15.13 -3.17 -8.90
C MET A 55 -15.28 -4.60 -8.35
N GLY A 56 -14.31 -5.04 -7.54
CA GLY A 56 -14.32 -6.35 -6.89
C GLY A 56 -15.54 -6.54 -6.00
N ARG A 57 -15.92 -5.52 -5.23
CA ARG A 57 -17.13 -5.51 -4.41
C ARG A 57 -18.40 -5.68 -5.22
N GLU A 58 -18.48 -5.06 -6.39
CA GLU A 58 -19.66 -5.14 -7.25
C GLU A 58 -19.79 -6.51 -7.93
N VAL A 59 -18.68 -7.12 -8.34
CA VAL A 59 -18.71 -8.30 -9.22
C VAL A 59 -18.31 -9.63 -8.56
N LEU A 60 -17.59 -9.61 -7.44
CA LEU A 60 -16.96 -10.80 -6.84
C LEU A 60 -17.15 -10.91 -5.31
N TRP A 61 -16.92 -9.82 -4.56
CA TRP A 61 -16.70 -9.84 -3.11
C TRP A 61 -17.57 -8.81 -2.36
N PRO A 62 -18.89 -9.06 -2.23
CA PRO A 62 -19.83 -8.09 -1.68
C PRO A 62 -19.63 -7.78 -0.18
N GLU A 63 -18.90 -8.60 0.57
CA GLU A 63 -18.60 -8.42 2.00
C GLU A 63 -17.40 -7.47 2.22
N LYS A 64 -16.80 -6.93 1.14
CA LYS A 64 -15.76 -5.88 1.19
C LYS A 64 -14.44 -6.31 1.82
N THR A 65 -14.16 -7.61 1.80
CA THR A 65 -12.87 -8.15 2.29
C THR A 65 -12.07 -8.83 1.18
N GLY A 66 -12.48 -8.60 -0.07
CA GLY A 66 -11.80 -9.15 -1.22
C GLY A 66 -11.83 -10.68 -1.22
N GLU A 67 -10.75 -11.30 -1.69
CA GLU A 67 -10.67 -12.75 -1.83
C GLU A 67 -10.73 -13.52 -0.50
N TRP A 68 -10.56 -12.85 0.64
CA TRP A 68 -10.80 -13.46 1.95
C TRP A 68 -12.17 -14.09 2.07
N GLU A 69 -13.19 -13.57 1.38
CA GLU A 69 -14.52 -14.17 1.34
C GLU A 69 -14.50 -15.60 0.79
N ILE A 70 -13.77 -15.83 -0.31
CA ILE A 70 -13.68 -17.14 -0.96
C ILE A 70 -12.74 -18.05 -0.17
N ILE A 71 -11.61 -17.52 0.31
CA ILE A 71 -10.63 -18.30 1.09
C ILE A 71 -11.28 -18.83 2.38
N LYS A 72 -12.06 -18.01 3.09
CA LYS A 72 -12.79 -18.43 4.30
C LYS A 72 -13.87 -19.47 4.01
N LYS A 73 -14.52 -19.39 2.85
CA LYS A 73 -15.55 -20.35 2.39
C LYS A 73 -14.95 -21.65 1.82
N GLY A 74 -13.63 -21.69 1.64
CA GLY A 74 -12.90 -22.85 1.13
C GLY A 74 -13.11 -24.10 1.97
N ASN A 75 -13.32 -25.24 1.32
CA ASN A 75 -13.49 -26.54 1.96
C ASN A 75 -12.69 -27.62 1.20
N PRO A 76 -12.31 -28.73 1.86
CA PRO A 76 -11.67 -29.85 1.18
C PRO A 76 -12.53 -30.41 0.05
N ARG A 77 -12.02 -30.34 -1.18
CA ARG A 77 -12.71 -30.86 -2.38
C ARG A 77 -12.44 -32.35 -2.68
N PHE A 78 -11.46 -32.95 -2.03
CA PHE A 78 -11.08 -34.37 -2.18
C PHE A 78 -10.31 -34.86 -0.94
N PRO A 79 -10.19 -36.19 -0.73
CA PRO A 79 -9.47 -36.73 0.43
C PRO A 79 -8.01 -36.25 0.51
N GLY A 80 -7.61 -35.75 1.68
CA GLY A 80 -6.27 -35.18 1.90
C GLY A 80 -6.09 -33.73 1.41
N HIS A 81 -7.13 -33.09 0.88
CA HIS A 81 -7.04 -31.70 0.43
C HIS A 81 -6.88 -30.75 1.62
N TYR A 82 -5.73 -30.06 1.70
CA TYR A 82 -5.42 -29.08 2.73
C TYR A 82 -6.05 -27.70 2.41
N GLN A 83 -7.37 -27.60 2.58
CA GLN A 83 -8.15 -26.36 2.52
C GLN A 83 -9.22 -26.34 3.64
N PRO A 84 -9.61 -25.17 4.16
CA PRO A 84 -9.04 -23.87 3.83
C PRO A 84 -7.63 -23.69 4.42
N LYS A 85 -6.74 -23.04 3.67
CA LYS A 85 -5.45 -22.58 4.20
C LYS A 85 -5.68 -21.33 5.04
N ILE A 86 -5.35 -21.41 6.32
CA ILE A 86 -5.46 -20.27 7.25
C ILE A 86 -4.12 -19.52 7.22
N PRO A 87 -4.11 -18.21 6.91
CA PRO A 87 -2.88 -17.43 6.91
C PRO A 87 -2.31 -17.28 8.32
N LEU A 88 -0.97 -17.23 8.43
CA LEU A 88 -0.26 -17.11 9.71
C LEU A 88 -0.65 -15.83 10.48
N TRP A 89 -0.85 -14.72 9.77
CA TRP A 89 -1.22 -13.42 10.34
C TRP A 89 -2.72 -13.13 10.30
N GLY A 90 -3.55 -14.14 10.01
CA GLY A 90 -4.99 -13.96 9.86
C GLY A 90 -5.37 -13.30 8.54
N TYR A 91 -6.56 -12.71 8.50
CA TYR A 91 -7.20 -12.17 7.28
C TYR A 91 -7.03 -10.66 7.21
N GLU A 92 -5.79 -10.20 7.26
CA GLU A 92 -5.42 -8.79 7.20
C GLU A 92 -5.69 -8.18 5.82
N LEU A 93 -6.04 -6.90 5.78
CA LEU A 93 -6.26 -6.21 4.51
C LEU A 93 -4.92 -5.78 3.93
N ASP A 94 -4.68 -6.10 2.66
CA ASP A 94 -3.41 -5.83 1.98
C ASP A 94 -3.22 -4.35 1.58
N ASN A 95 -4.23 -3.51 1.79
CA ASN A 95 -4.14 -2.05 1.64
C ASN A 95 -3.94 -1.30 2.98
N ASP A 96 -3.74 -2.01 4.09
CA ASP A 96 -3.35 -1.40 5.36
C ASP A 96 -1.81 -1.21 5.39
N PRO A 97 -1.31 0.04 5.53
CA PRO A 97 0.13 0.29 5.61
C PRO A 97 0.88 -0.51 6.68
N LYS A 98 0.23 -0.87 7.80
CA LYS A 98 0.85 -1.68 8.86
C LYS A 98 1.00 -3.15 8.46
N VAL A 99 0.11 -3.63 7.60
CA VAL A 99 0.19 -4.98 7.05
C VAL A 99 1.32 -5.03 6.03
N MET A 100 1.40 -4.02 5.17
CA MET A 100 2.50 -3.87 4.21
C MET A 100 3.86 -3.71 4.89
N GLU A 101 3.95 -2.95 5.98
CA GLU A 101 5.17 -2.85 6.79
C GLU A 101 5.64 -4.23 7.27
N ARG A 102 4.73 -5.04 7.83
CA ARG A 102 5.06 -6.41 8.26
C ARG A 102 5.48 -7.32 7.10
N TRP A 103 4.85 -7.18 5.93
CA TRP A 103 5.24 -7.94 4.74
C TRP A 103 6.65 -7.57 4.30
N ILE A 104 6.99 -6.28 4.32
CA ILE A 104 8.33 -5.79 3.99
C ILE A 104 9.35 -6.32 5.00
N GLU A 105 9.08 -6.23 6.31
CA GLU A 105 9.96 -6.76 7.36
C GLU A 105 10.27 -8.25 7.11
N ALA A 106 9.24 -9.08 6.98
CA ALA A 106 9.41 -10.50 6.73
C ALA A 106 10.13 -10.79 5.41
N ALA A 107 9.82 -10.06 4.34
CA ALA A 107 10.51 -10.20 3.07
C ALA A 107 12.01 -9.91 3.22
N THR A 108 12.36 -8.81 3.89
CA THR A 108 13.75 -8.40 4.11
C THR A 108 14.50 -9.37 5.02
N ASP A 109 13.87 -9.91 6.06
CA ASP A 109 14.45 -10.94 6.95
C ASP A 109 14.72 -12.26 6.23
N HIS A 110 14.02 -12.52 5.11
CA HIS A 110 14.13 -13.73 4.33
C HIS A 110 14.77 -13.53 2.94
N GLY A 111 15.36 -12.35 2.68
CA GLY A 111 16.12 -12.08 1.45
C GLY A 111 15.27 -11.83 0.20
N VAL A 112 13.95 -11.63 0.34
CA VAL A 112 13.10 -11.11 -0.74
C VAL A 112 13.24 -9.59 -0.75
N ASN A 113 13.65 -9.04 -1.88
CA ASN A 113 13.98 -7.61 -2.01
C ASN A 113 13.13 -6.89 -3.07
N THR A 114 12.12 -7.57 -3.63
CA THR A 114 11.22 -6.99 -4.63
C THR A 114 9.85 -7.66 -4.54
N PHE A 115 8.80 -6.85 -4.63
CA PHE A 115 7.44 -7.32 -4.84
C PHE A 115 7.01 -7.01 -6.27
N ILE A 116 6.32 -7.94 -6.90
CA ILE A 116 5.70 -7.80 -8.22
C ILE A 116 4.20 -7.91 -8.02
N PHE A 117 3.50 -6.81 -8.21
CA PHE A 117 2.05 -6.76 -8.04
C PHE A 117 1.34 -7.13 -9.34
N ASP A 118 0.35 -8.00 -9.20
CA ASP A 118 -0.51 -8.43 -10.29
C ASP A 118 -1.77 -7.54 -10.37
N TRP A 119 -1.66 -6.43 -11.11
CA TRP A 119 -2.75 -5.47 -11.33
C TRP A 119 -3.42 -5.69 -12.68
N TYR A 120 -4.72 -5.40 -12.73
CA TYR A 120 -5.55 -5.73 -13.87
C TYR A 120 -6.23 -4.53 -14.48
N TRP A 121 -6.55 -4.69 -15.76
CA TRP A 121 -7.58 -3.90 -16.43
C TRP A 121 -8.82 -4.78 -16.59
N PHE A 122 -9.89 -4.45 -15.87
CA PHE A 122 -11.11 -5.24 -15.87
C PHE A 122 -12.33 -4.34 -15.97
N ASN A 123 -13.30 -4.76 -16.80
CA ASN A 123 -14.55 -4.04 -17.02
C ASN A 123 -14.37 -2.52 -17.31
N ASN A 124 -13.44 -2.21 -18.22
CA ASN A 124 -13.08 -0.86 -18.66
C ASN A 124 -12.48 0.07 -17.59
N GLY A 125 -11.91 -0.47 -16.51
CA GLY A 125 -11.20 0.30 -15.51
C GLY A 125 -10.03 -0.45 -14.88
N PRO A 126 -9.24 0.25 -14.05
CA PRO A 126 -8.26 -0.40 -13.21
C PRO A 126 -8.94 -1.33 -12.19
N PHE A 127 -8.25 -2.39 -11.81
CA PHE A 127 -8.74 -3.38 -10.86
C PHE A 127 -7.60 -3.90 -10.01
N LEU A 128 -7.79 -3.91 -8.68
CA LEU A 128 -6.83 -4.35 -7.67
C LEU A 128 -5.55 -3.51 -7.55
N GLU A 129 -5.56 -2.25 -8.01
CA GLU A 129 -4.40 -1.35 -7.93
C GLU A 129 -4.30 -0.58 -6.59
N GLY A 130 -5.21 -0.83 -5.65
CA GLY A 130 -5.37 -0.05 -4.41
C GLY A 130 -4.62 -0.60 -3.17
N CYS A 131 -3.65 -1.48 -3.37
CA CYS A 131 -2.78 -2.03 -2.32
C CYS A 131 -1.65 -1.07 -1.94
#